data_AF-A0A6A4LAD3-F1
#
_entry.id   AF-A0A6A4LAD3-F1
#
_cell.length_a   1.000
_cell.length_b   1.000
_cell.length_c   1.000
_cell.angle_alpha   90.00
_cell.angle_beta   90.00
_cell.angle_gamma   90.00
#
_symmetry.space_group_name_H-M   'P 1'
#
loop_
_entity.id
_entity.type
_entity.pdbx_description
1 polymer ?
#
loop_
_entity_poly.entity_id
_entity_poly.type
_entity_poly.pdbx_seq_one_letter_code
_entity_poly.pdbx_strand_id
1 'polypeptide(L)'
;MDPRTENSPYLGFIYTSFQERATFISHGNTARHAKEYGDSKLAQICGTIASDEKRHETAYTKIVEKLFEIDPDATVLALADMMRKKITMPAHLMYDGRDDNLFDHFSSVAQRLGVYTAKDYADMLEFLVGRWKVEDITGLSSEGRKAQDYVCGLPQRIRRLALGRAKKPQYVSFSWIFDKQVKL
;
A
#
# COMPACT_ATOMS: atom_id res chain seq x y z
N MET A 1 -15.72 5.99 -2.61
CA MET A 1 -14.64 5.10 -2.13
C MET A 1 -15.27 4.08 -1.19
N ASP A 2 -14.99 2.79 -1.39
CA ASP A 2 -15.38 1.73 -0.46
C ASP A 2 -14.11 0.92 -0.09
N PRO A 3 -13.54 1.12 1.12
CA PRO A 3 -12.36 0.38 1.55
C PRO A 3 -12.67 -1.07 1.96
N ARG A 4 -13.94 -1.49 1.92
CA ARG A 4 -14.42 -2.83 2.32
C ARG A 4 -14.03 -3.23 3.75
N THR A 5 -14.06 -2.24 4.65
CA THR A 5 -13.76 -2.38 6.08
C THR A 5 -14.98 -2.69 6.94
N GLU A 6 -16.19 -2.68 6.36
CA GLU A 6 -17.42 -3.21 6.98
C GLU A 6 -17.75 -2.61 8.37
N ASN A 7 -17.36 -1.35 8.61
CA ASN A 7 -17.45 -0.66 9.91
C ASN A 7 -16.68 -1.39 11.04
N SER A 8 -15.80 -2.34 10.70
CA SER A 8 -14.96 -3.06 11.65
C SER A 8 -13.70 -2.26 11.97
N PRO A 9 -13.42 -1.96 13.25
CA PRO A 9 -12.19 -1.28 13.64
C PRO A 9 -10.95 -2.13 13.34
N TYR A 10 -11.05 -3.47 13.37
CA TYR A 10 -9.94 -4.36 13.00
C TYR A 10 -9.55 -4.15 11.53
N LEU A 11 -10.53 -4.28 10.62
CA LEU A 11 -10.30 -4.08 9.19
C LEU A 11 -9.86 -2.64 8.89
N GLY A 12 -10.46 -1.66 9.57
CA GLY A 12 -10.14 -0.24 9.44
C GLY A 12 -8.70 0.08 9.82
N PHE A 13 -8.24 -0.31 11.01
CA PHE A 13 -6.88 0.01 11.46
C PHE A 13 -5.80 -0.80 10.75
N ILE A 14 -6.12 -2.01 10.29
CA ILE A 14 -5.26 -2.72 9.33
C ILE A 14 -5.16 -1.90 8.04
N TYR A 15 -6.29 -1.54 7.43
CA TYR A 15 -6.31 -0.76 6.21
C TYR A 15 -5.50 0.54 6.31
N THR A 16 -5.70 1.34 7.37
CA THR A 16 -4.97 2.60 7.54
C THR A 16 -3.49 2.38 7.78
N SER A 17 -3.09 1.33 8.53
CA SER A 17 -1.67 0.99 8.71
C SER A 17 -0.97 0.72 7.37
N PHE A 18 -1.65 0.07 6.42
CA PHE A 18 -1.13 -0.12 5.07
C PHE A 18 -1.10 1.19 4.28
N GLN A 19 -2.20 1.96 4.29
CA GLN A 19 -2.30 3.19 3.50
C GLN A 19 -1.28 4.24 3.93
N GLU A 20 -1.11 4.49 5.23
CA GLU A 20 -0.13 5.48 5.72
C GLU A 20 1.30 5.09 5.36
N ARG A 21 1.60 3.79 5.34
CA ARG A 21 2.90 3.32 4.87
C ARG A 21 3.04 3.49 3.35
N ALA A 22 1.97 3.29 2.59
CA ALA A 22 1.96 3.50 1.14
C ALA A 22 2.22 4.97 0.78
N THR A 23 1.58 5.90 1.49
CA THR A 23 1.75 7.35 1.28
C THR A 23 3.13 7.79 1.75
N PHE A 24 3.65 7.29 2.89
CA PHE A 24 5.02 7.51 3.33
C PHE A 24 6.06 7.15 2.25
N ILE A 25 5.94 5.95 1.66
CA ILE A 25 6.84 5.48 0.60
C ILE A 25 6.71 6.38 -0.65
N SER A 26 5.48 6.65 -1.08
CA SER A 26 5.20 7.43 -2.28
C SER A 26 5.73 8.88 -2.17
N HIS A 27 5.50 9.54 -1.04
CA HIS A 27 6.00 10.88 -0.79
C HIS A 27 7.51 10.90 -0.61
N GLY A 28 8.10 9.93 0.09
CA GLY A 28 9.55 9.81 0.23
C GLY A 28 10.27 9.61 -1.10
N ASN A 29 9.71 8.78 -1.99
CA ASN A 29 10.26 8.56 -3.33
C ASN A 29 10.10 9.81 -4.22
N THR A 30 8.96 10.49 -4.15
CA THR A 30 8.73 11.75 -4.86
C THR A 30 9.69 12.85 -4.37
N ALA A 31 9.96 12.93 -3.07
CA ALA A 31 10.94 13.85 -2.50
C ALA A 31 12.35 13.62 -3.04
N ARG A 32 12.74 12.34 -3.19
CA ARG A 32 14.04 11.97 -3.79
C ARG A 32 14.13 12.39 -5.24
N HIS A 33 13.10 12.11 -6.04
CA HIS A 33 13.00 12.55 -7.43
C HIS A 33 13.12 14.07 -7.53
N ALA A 34 12.33 14.82 -6.74
CA ALA A 34 12.38 16.29 -6.73
C ALA A 34 13.80 16.82 -6.48
N LYS A 35 14.51 16.22 -5.51
CA LYS A 35 15.91 16.58 -5.22
C LYS A 35 16.85 16.23 -6.37
N GLU A 36 16.68 15.07 -7.00
CA GLU A 36 17.47 14.63 -8.16
C GLU A 36 17.28 15.56 -9.37
N TYR A 37 16.06 16.10 -9.57
CA TYR A 37 15.76 17.11 -10.58
C TYR A 37 16.14 18.55 -10.16
N GLY A 38 16.79 18.72 -9.00
CA GLY A 38 17.32 20.01 -8.53
C GLY A 38 16.34 20.90 -7.78
N ASP A 39 15.12 20.43 -7.47
CA ASP A 39 14.13 21.19 -6.71
C ASP A 39 14.15 20.81 -5.22
N SER A 40 14.97 21.53 -4.45
CA SER A 40 15.11 21.33 -3.02
C SER A 40 13.86 21.70 -2.22
N LYS A 41 13.04 22.65 -2.70
CA LYS A 41 11.82 23.09 -2.01
C LYS A 41 10.71 22.05 -2.17
N LEU A 42 10.52 21.53 -3.37
CA LEU A 42 9.57 20.45 -3.61
C LEU A 42 9.97 19.19 -2.84
N ALA A 43 11.27 18.87 -2.79
CA ALA A 43 11.78 17.78 -1.95
C ALA A 43 11.45 17.97 -0.46
N GLN A 44 11.59 19.20 0.05
CA GLN A 44 11.23 19.53 1.42
C GLN A 44 9.72 19.35 1.67
N ILE A 45 8.86 19.84 0.78
CA ILE A 45 7.39 19.69 0.89
C ILE A 45 7.01 18.22 0.95
N CYS A 46 7.48 17.41 0.00
CA CYS A 46 7.19 15.98 -0.02
C CYS A 46 7.75 15.26 1.21
N GLY A 47 8.96 15.63 1.66
CA GLY A 47 9.58 15.07 2.86
C GLY A 47 8.84 15.40 4.15
N THR A 48 8.31 16.62 4.28
CA THR A 48 7.49 17.02 5.43
C THR A 48 6.20 16.21 5.49
N ILE A 49 5.49 16.04 4.37
CA ILE A 49 4.29 15.18 4.32
C ILE A 49 4.66 13.75 4.70
N ALA A 50 5.71 13.17 4.10
CA ALA A 50 6.16 11.82 4.44
C ALA A 50 6.46 11.66 5.94
N SER A 51 7.02 12.68 6.60
CA SER A 51 7.29 12.64 8.04
C SER A 51 6.02 12.54 8.89
N ASP A 52 4.92 13.14 8.43
CA ASP A 52 3.62 13.06 9.07
C ASP A 52 3.01 11.67 8.88
N GLU A 53 3.05 11.14 7.66
CA GLU A 53 2.56 9.78 7.36
C GLU A 53 3.32 8.72 8.16
N LYS A 54 4.61 8.94 8.43
CA LYS A 54 5.37 8.02 9.29
C LYS A 54 4.85 8.00 10.74
N ARG A 55 4.40 9.15 11.26
CA ARG A 55 3.79 9.25 12.59
C ARG A 55 2.41 8.60 12.60
N HIS A 56 1.61 8.79 11.55
CA HIS A 56 0.32 8.14 11.39
C HIS A 56 0.45 6.61 11.30
N GLU A 57 1.36 6.10 10.46
CA GLU A 57 1.71 4.68 10.37
C GLU A 57 2.07 4.13 11.76
N THR A 58 2.92 4.85 12.50
CA THR A 58 3.35 4.43 13.85
C THR A 58 2.16 4.36 14.82
N ALA A 59 1.23 5.31 14.75
CA ALA A 59 0.05 5.30 15.59
C ALA A 59 -0.88 4.13 15.27
N TYR A 60 -1.24 3.93 14.00
CA TYR A 60 -2.16 2.84 13.61
C TYR A 60 -1.56 1.45 13.81
N THR A 61 -0.26 1.28 13.53
CA THR A 61 0.41 -0.01 13.75
C THR A 61 0.44 -0.39 15.23
N LYS A 62 0.55 0.57 16.16
CA LYS A 62 0.42 0.33 17.60
C LYS A 62 -0.98 -0.10 18.02
N ILE A 63 -2.02 0.43 17.38
CA ILE A 63 -3.40 0.01 17.66
C ILE A 63 -3.57 -1.47 17.27
N VAL A 64 -3.13 -1.86 16.07
CA VAL A 64 -3.23 -3.25 15.61
C VAL A 64 -2.32 -4.18 16.42
N GLU A 65 -1.13 -3.72 16.84
CA GLU A 65 -0.28 -4.45 17.80
C GLU A 65 -1.06 -4.75 19.09
N LYS A 66 -1.76 -3.75 19.64
CA LYS A 66 -2.58 -3.97 20.84
C LYS A 66 -3.75 -4.92 20.60
N LEU A 67 -4.36 -4.88 19.41
CA LEU A 67 -5.41 -5.84 19.02
C LEU A 67 -4.87 -7.28 18.97
N PHE A 68 -3.66 -7.49 18.47
CA PHE A 68 -3.01 -8.81 18.51
C PHE A 68 -2.73 -9.31 19.94
N GLU A 69 -2.45 -8.41 20.88
CA GLU A 69 -2.27 -8.81 22.29
C GLU A 69 -3.57 -9.26 22.97
N ILE A 70 -4.70 -8.61 22.66
CA ILE A 70 -5.97 -8.83 23.37
C ILE A 70 -6.91 -9.80 22.64
N ASP A 71 -6.81 -9.89 21.32
CA ASP A 71 -7.67 -10.69 20.46
C ASP A 71 -6.90 -11.18 19.21
N PRO A 72 -5.90 -12.06 19.40
CA PRO A 72 -5.01 -12.50 18.33
C PRO A 72 -5.74 -13.21 17.20
N ASP A 73 -6.79 -13.98 17.52
CA ASP A 73 -7.51 -14.80 16.53
C ASP A 73 -8.34 -13.95 15.58
N ALA A 74 -9.17 -13.03 16.11
CA ALA A 74 -9.94 -12.14 15.25
C ALA A 74 -9.03 -11.20 14.46
N THR A 75 -7.93 -10.74 15.06
CA THR A 75 -7.00 -9.81 14.40
C THR A 75 -6.28 -10.48 13.22
N VAL A 76 -5.81 -11.72 13.36
CA VAL A 76 -5.16 -12.44 12.24
C VAL A 76 -6.17 -12.77 11.13
N LEU A 77 -7.42 -13.12 11.49
CA LEU A 77 -8.49 -13.34 10.52
C LEU A 77 -8.82 -12.07 9.73
N ALA A 78 -8.91 -10.92 10.42
CA ALA A 78 -9.12 -9.61 9.80
C ALA A 78 -7.96 -9.22 8.87
N LEU A 79 -6.72 -9.49 9.27
CA LEU A 79 -5.54 -9.24 8.43
C LEU A 79 -5.58 -10.09 7.16
N ALA A 80 -5.87 -11.38 7.30
CA ALA A 80 -6.02 -12.28 6.16
C ALA A 80 -7.18 -11.87 5.24
N ASP A 81 -8.30 -11.42 5.80
CA ASP A 81 -9.44 -10.93 5.03
C ASP A 81 -9.08 -9.69 4.20
N MET A 82 -8.46 -8.67 4.81
CA MET A 82 -7.97 -7.49 4.08
C MET A 82 -6.98 -7.86 2.97
N MET A 83 -6.12 -8.86 3.20
CA MET A 83 -5.20 -9.35 2.18
C MET A 83 -5.89 -10.10 1.04
N ARG A 84 -6.93 -10.89 1.32
CA ARG A 84 -7.75 -11.54 0.28
C ARG A 84 -8.51 -10.53 -0.56
N LYS A 85 -9.07 -9.50 0.09
CA LYS A 85 -9.75 -8.37 -0.58
C LYS A 85 -8.76 -7.54 -1.41
N LYS A 86 -7.47 -7.59 -1.10
CA LYS A 86 -6.42 -6.65 -1.53
C LYS A 86 -6.66 -5.26 -0.96
N ILE A 87 -5.59 -4.63 -0.47
CA ILE A 87 -5.67 -3.25 0.02
C ILE A 87 -5.97 -2.34 -1.17
N THR A 88 -7.21 -1.88 -1.24
CA THR A 88 -7.71 -1.08 -2.37
C THR A 88 -7.27 0.36 -2.19
N MET A 89 -6.65 0.96 -3.20
CA MET A 89 -6.23 2.36 -3.12
C MET A 89 -7.45 3.28 -2.99
N PRO A 90 -7.39 4.32 -2.12
CA PRO A 90 -8.51 5.23 -1.90
C PRO A 90 -9.06 5.86 -3.19
N ALA A 91 -8.14 6.26 -4.08
CA ALA A 91 -8.44 6.91 -5.35
C ALA A 91 -8.64 5.92 -6.52
N HIS A 92 -8.94 4.64 -6.28
CA HIS A 92 -9.10 3.66 -7.37
C HIS A 92 -10.24 3.97 -8.36
N LEU A 93 -11.20 4.81 -7.97
CA LEU A 93 -12.30 5.29 -8.84
C LEU A 93 -11.99 6.67 -9.45
N MET A 94 -10.72 7.04 -9.57
CA MET A 94 -10.30 8.32 -10.13
C MET A 94 -10.75 8.44 -11.60
N TYR A 95 -11.39 9.56 -11.92
CA TYR A 95 -11.95 9.86 -13.23
C TYR A 95 -11.83 11.36 -13.51
N ASP A 96 -11.43 11.73 -14.73
CA ASP A 96 -11.26 13.13 -15.16
C ASP A 96 -12.36 13.63 -16.11
N GLY A 97 -13.43 12.83 -16.32
CA GLY A 97 -14.49 13.14 -17.28
C GLY A 97 -14.30 12.52 -18.67
N ARG A 98 -13.20 11.79 -18.91
CA ARG A 98 -12.91 11.21 -20.24
C ARG A 98 -12.08 9.93 -20.24
N ASP A 99 -11.23 9.70 -19.24
CA ASP A 99 -10.44 8.47 -19.13
C ASP A 99 -11.01 7.54 -18.06
N ASP A 100 -11.74 6.51 -18.49
CA ASP A 100 -12.35 5.51 -17.62
C ASP A 100 -11.31 4.65 -16.86
N ASN A 101 -10.04 4.65 -17.28
CA ASN A 101 -8.96 3.87 -16.68
C ASN A 101 -7.88 4.76 -16.04
N LEU A 102 -8.22 6.01 -15.68
CA LEU A 102 -7.27 7.01 -15.22
C LEU A 102 -6.43 6.55 -14.03
N PHE A 103 -7.03 5.82 -13.07
CA PHE A 103 -6.28 5.26 -11.95
C PHE A 103 -5.22 4.23 -12.39
N ASP A 104 -5.53 3.36 -13.34
CA ASP A 104 -4.59 2.35 -13.83
C ASP A 104 -3.46 2.99 -14.65
N HIS A 105 -3.78 4.00 -15.45
CA HIS A 105 -2.78 4.78 -16.18
C HIS A 105 -1.85 5.54 -15.22
N PHE A 106 -2.41 6.25 -14.24
CA PHE A 106 -1.63 6.91 -13.18
C PHE A 106 -0.74 5.91 -12.43
N SER A 107 -1.31 4.79 -12.00
CA SER A 107 -0.59 3.75 -11.26
C SER A 107 0.54 3.13 -12.08
N SER A 108 0.37 2.97 -13.40
CA SER A 108 1.42 2.51 -14.31
C SER A 108 2.59 3.49 -14.37
N VAL A 109 2.31 4.79 -14.49
CA VAL A 109 3.34 5.84 -14.47
C VAL A 109 4.10 5.85 -13.14
N ALA A 110 3.39 5.76 -12.01
CA ALA A 110 3.99 5.70 -10.67
C ALA A 110 4.88 4.46 -10.49
N GLN A 111 4.42 3.30 -10.97
CA GLN A 111 5.17 2.04 -10.99
C GLN A 111 6.44 2.16 -11.83
N ARG A 112 6.37 2.74 -13.03
CA ARG A 112 7.53 2.91 -13.92
C ARG A 112 8.56 3.89 -13.36
N LEU A 113 8.10 4.97 -12.72
CA LEU A 113 8.97 5.96 -12.08
C LEU A 113 9.52 5.49 -10.71
N GLY A 114 9.11 4.31 -10.23
CA GLY A 114 9.53 3.81 -8.92
C GLY A 114 9.03 4.66 -7.76
N VAL A 115 7.91 5.38 -7.94
CA VAL A 115 7.27 6.14 -6.86
C VAL A 115 6.55 5.20 -5.91
N TYR A 116 5.75 4.28 -6.47
CA TYR A 116 5.11 3.20 -5.74
C TYR A 116 4.92 2.01 -6.67
N THR A 117 5.40 0.84 -6.25
CA THR A 117 5.47 -0.36 -7.07
C THR A 117 4.78 -1.56 -6.43
N ALA A 118 4.48 -2.58 -7.22
CA ALA A 118 4.03 -3.87 -6.71
C ALA A 118 5.04 -4.54 -5.76
N LYS A 119 6.34 -4.20 -5.88
CA LYS A 119 7.36 -4.61 -4.93
C LYS A 119 7.19 -3.89 -3.59
N ASP A 120 6.95 -2.58 -3.62
CA ASP A 120 6.68 -1.80 -2.40
C ASP A 120 5.46 -2.33 -1.65
N TYR A 121 4.42 -2.79 -2.35
CA TYR A 121 3.27 -3.47 -1.73
C TYR A 121 3.69 -4.74 -0.98
N ALA A 122 4.53 -5.59 -1.60
CA ALA A 122 5.01 -6.81 -0.95
C ALA A 122 5.92 -6.52 0.24
N ASP A 123 6.83 -5.56 0.11
CA ASP A 123 7.77 -5.15 1.15
C ASP A 123 7.03 -4.49 2.34
N MET A 124 5.94 -3.76 2.06
CA MET A 124 5.03 -3.21 3.08
C MET A 124 4.31 -4.32 3.85
N LEU A 125 3.78 -5.32 3.16
CA LEU A 125 3.13 -6.48 3.79
C LEU A 125 4.13 -7.24 4.68
N GLU A 126 5.32 -7.55 4.17
CA GLU A 126 6.36 -8.22 4.96
C GLU A 126 6.75 -7.41 6.19
N PHE A 127 6.90 -6.09 6.04
CA PHE A 127 7.18 -5.20 7.17
C PHE A 127 6.08 -5.27 8.23
N LEU A 128 4.80 -5.21 7.86
CA LEU A 128 3.71 -5.21 8.83
C LEU A 128 3.54 -6.58 9.51
N VAL A 129 3.69 -7.67 8.76
CA VAL A 129 3.73 -9.04 9.30
C VAL A 129 4.85 -9.18 10.33
N GLY A 130 6.06 -8.69 10.02
CA GLY A 130 7.19 -8.70 10.97
C GLY A 130 6.98 -7.74 12.15
N ARG A 131 6.42 -6.55 11.91
CA ARG A 131 6.17 -5.53 12.95
C ARG A 131 5.19 -6.03 14.01
N TRP A 132 4.17 -6.77 13.61
CA TRP A 132 3.19 -7.39 14.51
C TRP A 132 3.59 -8.81 14.95
N LYS A 133 4.76 -9.31 14.52
CA LYS A 133 5.28 -10.64 14.83
C LYS A 133 4.25 -11.74 14.56
N VAL A 134 3.55 -11.65 13.43
CA VAL A 134 2.40 -12.52 13.13
C VAL A 134 2.80 -13.99 13.11
N GLU A 135 4.02 -14.32 12.68
CA GLU A 135 4.56 -15.69 12.67
C GLU A 135 4.74 -16.28 14.08
N ASP A 136 5.03 -15.44 15.07
CA ASP A 136 5.31 -15.88 16.45
C ASP A 136 4.03 -16.06 17.29
N ILE A 137 2.85 -15.71 16.76
CA ILE A 137 1.59 -15.79 17.49
C ILE A 137 1.21 -17.26 17.69
N THR A 138 0.99 -17.64 18.95
CA THR A 138 0.56 -18.98 19.35
C THR A 138 -0.84 -18.95 19.97
N GLY A 139 -1.44 -20.12 20.21
CA GLY A 139 -2.78 -20.21 20.82
C GLY A 139 -3.95 -19.86 19.88
N LEU A 140 -3.69 -19.70 18.59
CA LEU A 140 -4.72 -19.46 17.57
C LEU A 140 -5.66 -20.67 17.39
N SER A 141 -6.86 -20.40 16.89
CA SER A 141 -7.81 -21.39 16.39
C SER A 141 -7.25 -22.08 15.13
N SER A 142 -7.95 -23.11 14.65
CA SER A 142 -7.59 -23.77 13.39
C SER A 142 -7.72 -22.83 12.19
N GLU A 143 -8.69 -21.91 12.22
CA GLU A 143 -8.90 -20.91 11.18
C GLU A 143 -7.87 -19.78 11.30
N GLY A 144 -7.55 -19.34 12.53
CA GLY A 144 -6.50 -18.39 12.82
C GLY A 144 -5.13 -18.85 12.32
N ARG A 145 -4.76 -20.14 12.53
CA ARG A 145 -3.51 -20.71 11.97
C ARG A 145 -3.49 -20.70 10.44
N LYS A 146 -4.60 -21.04 9.77
CA LYS A 146 -4.67 -20.96 8.30
C LYS A 146 -4.52 -19.52 7.80
N ALA A 147 -5.08 -18.56 8.53
CA ALA A 147 -4.94 -17.14 8.24
C ALA A 147 -3.49 -16.67 8.42
N GLN A 148 -2.84 -17.07 9.52
CA GLN A 148 -1.43 -16.83 9.82
C GLN A 148 -0.51 -17.37 8.70
N ASP A 149 -0.64 -18.65 8.35
CA ASP A 149 0.14 -19.26 7.26
C ASP A 149 -0.04 -18.52 5.92
N TYR A 150 -1.30 -18.14 5.63
CA TYR A 150 -1.63 -17.40 4.43
C TYR A 150 -0.93 -16.03 4.39
N VAL A 151 -1.01 -15.23 5.46
CA VAL A 151 -0.44 -13.87 5.47
C VAL A 151 1.08 -13.90 5.52
N CYS A 152 1.70 -14.83 6.25
CA CYS A 152 3.16 -14.97 6.32
C CYS A 152 3.78 -15.42 4.99
N GLY A 153 3.09 -16.26 4.21
CA GLY A 153 3.57 -16.69 2.88
C GLY A 153 3.22 -15.74 1.72
N LEU A 154 2.37 -14.75 1.97
CA LEU A 154 1.85 -13.88 0.91
C LEU A 154 2.90 -12.91 0.32
N PRO A 155 3.83 -12.28 1.09
CA PRO A 155 4.86 -11.40 0.54
C PRO A 155 5.67 -12.06 -0.58
N GLN A 156 6.19 -13.27 -0.36
CA GLN A 156 7.00 -13.97 -1.37
C GLN A 156 6.15 -14.32 -2.59
N ARG A 157 4.88 -14.68 -2.41
CA ARG A 157 3.95 -14.93 -3.52
C ARG A 157 3.73 -13.67 -4.37
N ILE A 158 3.51 -12.51 -3.74
CA ILE A 158 3.30 -11.24 -4.46
C ILE A 158 4.56 -10.87 -5.24
N ARG A 159 5.75 -10.98 -4.63
CA ARG A 159 7.03 -10.70 -5.33
C ARG A 159 7.19 -11.55 -6.59
N ARG A 160 6.86 -12.85 -6.54
CA ARG A 160 6.92 -13.73 -7.72
C ARG A 160 5.95 -13.28 -8.83
N LEU A 161 4.75 -12.85 -8.47
CA LEU A 161 3.76 -12.35 -9.43
C LEU A 161 4.15 -10.99 -10.02
N ALA A 162 4.81 -10.14 -9.25
CA ALA A 162 5.28 -8.83 -9.70
C ALA A 162 6.39 -8.89 -10.76
N LEU A 163 7.12 -10.02 -10.88
CA LEU A 163 8.15 -10.25 -11.90
C LEU A 163 7.58 -10.53 -13.31
N GLY A 164 6.26 -10.35 -13.51
CA GLY A 164 5.58 -10.59 -14.79
C GLY A 164 6.19 -9.81 -15.98
N ARG A 165 5.98 -10.35 -17.19
CA ARG A 165 6.56 -9.85 -18.46
C ARG A 165 6.37 -8.35 -18.65
N ALA A 166 7.45 -7.65 -18.97
CA ALA A 166 7.44 -6.27 -19.43
C ALA A 166 6.49 -6.11 -20.62
N LYS A 167 5.43 -5.32 -20.45
CA LYS A 167 4.54 -4.93 -21.55
C LYS A 167 5.29 -3.98 -22.50
N LYS A 168 4.87 -3.95 -23.77
CA LYS A 168 5.38 -2.97 -24.73
C LYS A 168 5.13 -1.54 -24.21
N PRO A 169 6.05 -0.60 -24.46
CA PRO A 169 5.87 0.79 -24.05
C PRO A 169 4.62 1.38 -24.71
N GLN A 170 3.68 1.84 -23.87
CA GLN A 170 2.46 2.52 -24.30
C GLN A 170 2.54 3.98 -23.83
N TYR A 171 2.03 4.90 -24.64
CA TYR A 171 1.91 6.31 -24.30
C TYR A 171 0.43 6.66 -24.15
N VAL A 172 0.10 7.42 -23.12
CA VAL A 172 -1.27 7.89 -22.85
C VAL A 172 -1.23 9.38 -22.52
N SER A 173 -2.25 10.11 -22.98
CA SER A 173 -2.44 11.53 -22.70
C SER A 173 -3.14 11.72 -21.35
N PHE A 174 -2.65 12.66 -20.54
CA PHE A 174 -3.27 13.01 -19.26
C PHE A 174 -3.83 14.44 -19.29
N SER A 175 -5.06 14.64 -18.80
CA SER A 175 -5.70 15.97 -18.74
C SER A 175 -4.94 16.93 -17.85
N TRP A 176 -4.36 16.40 -16.76
CA TRP A 176 -3.61 17.14 -15.76
C TRP A 176 -2.39 17.88 -16.31
N ILE A 177 -1.90 17.47 -17.48
CA ILE A 177 -0.74 18.07 -18.15
C ILE A 177 -1.09 18.54 -19.58
N PHE A 178 -2.33 19.00 -19.78
CA PHE A 178 -2.80 19.57 -21.05
C PHE A 178 -2.67 18.59 -22.23
N ASP A 179 -3.13 17.35 -22.03
CA ASP A 179 -3.14 16.30 -23.06
C ASP A 179 -1.78 15.82 -23.56
N LYS A 180 -0.70 16.26 -22.89
CA LYS A 180 0.64 15.74 -23.15
C LYS A 180 0.69 14.24 -22.84
N GLN A 181 1.42 13.53 -23.69
CA GLN A 181 1.60 12.09 -23.56
C GLN A 181 2.76 11.75 -22.64
N VAL A 182 2.55 10.77 -21.77
CA VAL A 182 3.61 10.15 -20.97
C VAL A 182 3.62 8.65 -21.20
N LYS A 183 4.81 8.07 -21.06
CA LYS A 183 4.98 6.62 -21.10
C LYS A 183 4.37 5.99 -19.85
N LEU A 184 3.50 5.01 -20.03
CA LEU A 184 3.05 4.11 -18.96
C LEU A 184 4.18 3.17 -18.52
#